data_AF-A0A9E3G429-F1
#
_entry.id   AF-A0A9E3G429-F1
#
_cell.length_a   1.000
_cell.length_b   1.000
_cell.length_c   1.000
_cell.angle_alpha   90.00
_cell.angle_beta   90.00
_cell.angle_gamma   90.00
#
_symmetry.space_group_name_H-M   'P 1'
#
loop_
_entity.id
_entity.type
_entity.pdbx_description
1 polymer ?
#
loop_
_entity_poly.entity_id
_entity_poly.type
_entity_poly.pdbx_seq_one_letter_code
_entity_poly.pdbx_strand_id
1 'polypeptide(L)' 'MNSNFPSPRTRFRRAVEAVQVIKDDNSWEVFRLGEPSLKFRHREEALDAARKSAALHKVGILVHESGHAAQVE' A
#
# COMPACT_ATOMS: atom_id res chain seq x y z
N MET A 1 2.44 31.10 5.11
CA MET A 1 2.10 29.74 5.61
C MET A 1 3.08 28.77 4.96
N ASN A 2 4.08 28.27 5.70
CA ASN A 2 5.06 27.33 5.16
C ASN A 2 4.42 25.96 5.03
N SER A 3 3.96 25.65 3.83
CA SER A 3 3.47 24.33 3.47
C SER A 3 4.65 23.34 3.47
N ASN A 4 4.89 22.72 4.63
CA ASN A 4 5.95 21.74 4.90
C ASN A 4 5.65 20.38 4.24
N PHE A 5 5.28 20.41 2.96
CA PHE A 5 5.02 19.20 2.22
C PHE A 5 6.35 18.53 1.87
N PRO A 6 6.51 17.22 2.13
CA PRO A 6 7.68 16.51 1.68
C PRO A 6 7.85 16.68 0.16
N SER A 7 9.10 16.82 -0.27
CA SER A 7 9.43 16.96 -1.69
C SER A 7 8.80 15.80 -2.50
N PRO A 8 8.51 15.99 -3.80
CA PRO A 8 7.99 14.92 -4.66
C PRO A 8 8.82 13.64 -4.57
N ARG A 9 10.15 13.75 -4.52
CA ARG A 9 11.08 12.63 -4.34
C ARG A 9 10.88 11.91 -3.01
N THR A 10 10.71 12.67 -1.93
CA THR A 10 10.46 12.10 -0.59
C THR A 10 9.12 11.37 -0.52
N ARG A 11 8.07 11.93 -1.15
CA ARG A 11 6.75 11.27 -1.24
C ARG A 11 6.84 9.98 -2.04
N PHE A 12 7.48 10.02 -3.20
CA PHE A 12 7.69 8.85 -4.04
C PHE A 12 8.43 7.75 -3.29
N ARG A 13 9.55 8.08 -2.63
CA ARG A 13 10.31 7.12 -1.83
C ARG A 13 9.45 6.47 -0.74
N ARG A 14 8.69 7.27 0.01
CA ARG A 14 7.80 6.76 1.06
C ARG A 14 6.69 5.86 0.51
N ALA A 15 6.17 6.15 -0.68
CA ALA A 15 5.17 5.32 -1.33
C ALA A 15 5.75 3.98 -1.80
N VAL A 16 6.97 3.97 -2.35
CA VAL A 16 7.66 2.76 -2.78
C VAL A 16 8.07 1.88 -1.58
N GLU A 17 8.46 2.49 -0.47
CA GLU A 17 8.87 1.78 0.75
C GLU A 17 7.68 1.27 1.59
N ALA A 18 6.47 1.80 1.35
CA ALA A 18 5.27 1.41 2.07
C ALA A 18 4.84 -0.02 1.74
N VAL A 19 4.17 -0.65 2.71
CA VAL A 19 3.42 -1.89 2.47
C VAL A 19 2.17 -1.54 1.67
N GLN A 20 1.94 -2.21 0.57
CA GLN A 20 0.79 -2.01 -0.30
C GLN A 20 -0.23 -3.12 -0.05
N VAL A 21 -1.49 -2.74 0.08
CA VAL A 21 -2.63 -3.66 0.19
C VAL A 21 -3.52 -3.41 -1.00
N ILE A 22 -3.56 -4.35 -1.93
CA ILE A 22 -4.21 -4.19 -3.23
C ILE A 22 -5.42 -5.10 -3.26
N LYS A 23 -6.59 -4.54 -3.61
CA LYS A 23 -7.78 -5.34 -3.89
C LYS A 23 -7.69 -5.93 -5.30
N ASP A 24 -7.76 -7.24 -5.37
CA ASP A 24 -7.93 -8.03 -6.60
C ASP A 24 -9.39 -8.52 -6.66
N ASP A 25 -9.82 -9.10 -7.79
CA ASP A 25 -11.22 -9.42 -8.07
C ASP A 25 -11.92 -10.21 -6.95
N ASN A 26 -11.21 -11.17 -6.35
CA ASN A 26 -11.70 -12.03 -5.27
C ASN A 26 -10.71 -12.17 -4.11
N SER A 27 -9.68 -11.31 -4.05
CA SER A 27 -8.66 -11.43 -3.02
C SER A 27 -8.04 -10.08 -2.67
N TRP A 28 -7.22 -10.09 -1.62
CA TRP A 28 -6.44 -8.96 -1.17
C TRP A 28 -4.99 -9.38 -1.16
N GLU A 29 -4.15 -8.64 -1.85
CA GLU A 29 -2.72 -8.88 -1.92
C GLU A 29 -1.98 -7.87 -1.06
N VAL A 30 -1.07 -8.35 -0.21
CA VAL A 30 -0.14 -7.55 0.57
C VAL A 30 1.23 -7.66 -0.08
N PHE A 31 1.79 -6.53 -0.48
CA PHE A 31 3.04 -6.43 -1.21
C PHE A 31 3.99 -5.41 -0.57
N ARG A 32 5.28 -5.74 -0.52
CA ARG A 32 6.35 -4.81 -0.16
C ARG A 32 7.56 -5.09 -1.05
N LEU A 33 8.26 -4.03 -1.45
CA LEU A 33 9.46 -4.16 -2.29
C LEU A 33 10.52 -5.04 -1.60
N GLY A 34 10.97 -6.08 -2.30
CA GLY A 34 12.00 -7.00 -1.81
C GLY A 34 11.47 -8.17 -0.96
N GLU A 35 10.14 -8.28 -0.81
CA GLU A 35 9.49 -9.38 -0.10
C GLU A 35 8.49 -10.12 -1.00
N PRO A 36 8.25 -11.43 -0.76
CA PRO A 36 7.18 -12.16 -1.41
C PRO A 36 5.82 -11.53 -1.09
N SER A 37 4.92 -11.49 -2.09
CA SER A 37 3.55 -11.05 -1.83
C SER A 37 2.74 -12.14 -1.12
N LEU A 38 1.78 -11.70 -0.30
CA LEU A 38 0.87 -12.56 0.44
C LEU A 38 -0.56 -12.29 -0.02
N LYS A 39 -1.32 -13.36 -0.28
CA LYS A 39 -2.72 -13.25 -0.72
C LYS A 39 -3.67 -13.71 0.37
N PHE A 40 -4.75 -12.95 0.55
CA PHE A 40 -5.79 -13.18 1.54
C PHE A 40 -7.16 -13.13 0.86
N ARG A 41 -8.12 -13.89 1.39
CA ARG A 41 -9.51 -13.80 0.90
C ARG A 41 -10.24 -12.62 1.52
N HIS A 42 -9.95 -12.30 2.78
CA HIS A 42 -10.63 -11.25 3.51
C HIS A 42 -9.75 -10.01 3.68
N ARG A 43 -10.38 -8.83 3.57
CA ARG A 43 -9.74 -7.53 3.72
C ARG A 43 -9.06 -7.37 5.08
N GLU A 44 -9.73 -7.83 6.13
CA GLU A 44 -9.25 -7.67 7.51
C GLU A 44 -7.95 -8.45 7.75
N GLU A 45 -7.85 -9.66 7.21
CA GLU A 45 -6.63 -10.46 7.28
C GLU A 45 -5.46 -9.79 6.54
N ALA A 46 -5.71 -9.27 5.34
CA ALA A 46 -4.70 -8.53 4.58
C ALA A 46 -4.24 -7.27 5.32
N LEU A 47 -5.15 -6.53 5.94
CA LEU A 47 -4.81 -5.34 6.72
C LEU A 47 -4.04 -5.69 7.98
N ASP A 48 -4.37 -6.78 8.67
CA ASP A 48 -3.63 -7.23 9.85
C ASP A 48 -2.19 -7.64 9.48
N ALA A 49 -2.04 -8.41 8.40
CA ALA A 49 -0.73 -8.76 7.86
C ALA A 49 0.08 -7.52 7.44
N ALA A 50 -0.56 -6.57 6.77
CA ALA A 50 0.09 -5.33 6.36
C ALA A 50 0.52 -4.47 7.56
N ARG A 51 -0.30 -4.40 8.62
CA ARG A 51 0.05 -3.69 9.87
C ARG A 51 1.26 -4.31 10.56
N LYS A 52 1.32 -5.64 10.62
CA LYS A 52 2.47 -6.36 11.18
C LYS A 52 3.75 -6.08 10.38
N SER A 53 3.70 -6.18 9.05
CA SER A 53 4.85 -5.86 8.18
C SER A 53 5.25 -4.37 8.30
N ALA A 54 4.29 -3.46 8.25
CA ALA A 54 4.57 -2.02 8.35
C ALA A 54 5.21 -1.64 9.69
N ALA A 55 4.75 -2.24 10.81
CA ALA A 55 5.35 -2.05 12.12
C ALA A 55 6.78 -2.58 12.19
N LEU A 56 7.03 -3.77 11.63
CA LEU A 56 8.36 -4.38 11.57
C LEU A 56 9.36 -3.50 10.83
N HIS A 57 8.96 -2.95 9.69
CA HIS A 57 9.83 -2.14 8.83
C HIS A 57 9.77 -0.64 9.13
N LYS A 58 8.92 -0.19 10.07
CA LYS A 58 8.67 1.22 10.40
C LYS A 58 8.28 2.06 9.17
N VAL A 59 7.44 1.50 8.32
CA VAL A 59 6.93 2.14 7.09
C VAL A 59 5.42 2.34 7.17
N GLY A 60 4.88 3.11 6.23
CA GLY A 60 3.42 3.29 6.09
C GLY A 60 2.74 2.13 5.38
N ILE A 61 1.40 2.18 5.33
CA ILE A 61 0.57 1.28 4.54
C ILE A 61 -0.18 2.12 3.49
N LEU A 62 -0.21 1.65 2.25
CA LEU A 62 -1.06 2.18 1.19
C LEU A 62 -2.10 1.13 0.84
N VAL A 63 -3.38 1.50 0.88
CA VAL A 63 -4.48 0.60 0.53
C VAL A 63 -5.05 1.05 -0.80
N HIS A 64 -4.94 0.18 -1.80
CA HIS A 64 -5.48 0.34 -3.14
C HIS A 64 -6.76 -0.49 -3.23
N GLU A 65 -7.86 0.12 -2.82
CA GLU A 65 -9.19 -0.41 -3.10
C GLU A 65 -9.53 0.04 -4.52
N SER A 66 -9.68 -0.91 -5.45
CA SER A 66 -9.93 -0.64 -6.86
C SER A 66 -11.15 0.27 -7.03
N GLY A 67 -10.93 1.58 -7.09
CA GLY A 67 -11.79 2.52 -7.79
C GLY A 67 -11.32 2.50 -9.24
N HIS A 68 -12.22 2.15 -10.16
CA HIS A 68 -11.94 2.14 -11.59
C HIS A 68 -11.08 3.33 -12.01
N ALA A 69 -9.93 3.08 -12.63
CA ALA A 69 -9.32 4.07 -13.51
C ALA A 69 -10.07 3.97 -14.84
N ALA A 70 -11.23 4.63 -14.93
CA ALA A 70 -11.85 4.88 -16.23
C ALA A 70 -10.95 5.88 -16.95
N GLN A 71 -10.31 5.41 -18.04
CA GLN A 71 -9.70 6.28 -19.02
C GLN A 71 -10.84 7.11 -19.63
N VAL A 72 -10.93 8.38 -19.24
CA VAL A 72 -11.73 9.36 -19.97
C VAL A 72 -10.93 9.75 -21.21
N GLU A 73 -11.35 9.23 -22.37
CA GLU A 73 -11.03 9.82 -23.68
C GLU A 73 -11.65 11.21 -23.81
#